data_AF-A0A520J5C0-F1
#
_entry.id   AF-A0A520J5C0-F1
#
_cell.length_a   1.000
_cell.length_b   1.000
_cell.length_c   1.000
_cell.angle_alpha   90.00
_cell.angle_beta   90.00
_cell.angle_gamma   90.00
#
_symmetry.space_group_name_H-M   'P 1'
#
loop_
_entity.id
_entity.type
_entity.pdbx_description
1 polymer ?
#
loop_
_entity_poly.entity_id
_entity_poly.type
_entity_poly.pdbx_seq_one_letter_code
_entity_poly.pdbx_strand_id
1 'polypeptide(L)'
;MKKFVRSLWSIPSLVSILAVLFVILHPKELLAGGMSSFSESSPYGNRLYYDGSPGAPVTFNFSEKSKAGETASMKAAETAFSDFYFYKGFIVAETDTSYTIINEKNPEVLFFDNKASYDSYLDTHNLRPAVWTRWYNKNYDEANFKSIGFAAIFYFPISLFLIIIAIYSAISIRKTKNPLVKVLKKIYLITFIAISGVIFLLQAFPQSF
;
A
#
# COMPACT_ATOMS: atom_id res chain seq x y z
N MET A 1 -43.39 -39.45 10.92
CA MET A 1 -42.97 -38.07 11.25
C MET A 1 -42.01 -38.08 12.44
N LYS A 2 -40.69 -37.99 12.22
CA LYS A 2 -39.65 -37.68 13.24
C LYS A 2 -38.27 -37.82 12.57
N LYS A 3 -37.85 -36.83 11.77
CA LYS A 3 -36.47 -36.66 11.28
C LYS A 3 -36.33 -35.28 10.65
N PHE A 4 -36.40 -34.23 11.47
CA PHE A 4 -36.12 -32.87 11.00
C PHE A 4 -35.60 -31.95 12.12
N VAL A 5 -34.76 -32.44 13.03
CA VAL A 5 -34.03 -31.56 13.95
C VAL A 5 -32.73 -32.27 14.33
N ARG A 6 -31.64 -32.03 13.59
CA ARG A 6 -30.23 -32.27 14.00
C ARG A 6 -29.29 -31.95 12.83
N SER A 7 -29.15 -30.68 12.50
CA SER A 7 -28.02 -30.19 11.70
C SER A 7 -27.95 -28.66 11.79
N LEU A 8 -27.66 -28.15 12.99
CA LEU A 8 -27.45 -26.72 13.22
C LEU A 8 -26.26 -26.43 14.17
N TRP A 9 -25.47 -27.46 14.48
CA TRP A 9 -24.37 -27.40 15.46
C TRP A 9 -23.01 -27.67 14.83
N SER A 10 -22.73 -27.02 13.70
CA SER A 10 -21.34 -26.84 13.24
C SER A 10 -21.14 -25.45 12.67
N ILE A 11 -21.79 -24.44 13.27
CA ILE A 11 -21.33 -23.06 13.12
C ILE A 11 -20.05 -23.00 13.94
N PRO A 12 -18.87 -22.74 13.33
CA PRO A 12 -17.66 -22.50 14.11
C PRO A 12 -18.02 -21.46 15.18
N SER A 13 -17.74 -21.78 16.45
CA SER A 13 -18.12 -20.91 17.56
C SER A 13 -17.62 -19.50 17.25
N LEU A 14 -18.44 -18.50 17.55
CA LEU A 14 -18.13 -17.08 17.31
C LEU A 14 -16.74 -16.71 17.85
N VAL A 15 -16.30 -17.44 18.88
CA VAL A 15 -14.96 -17.46 19.48
C VAL A 15 -13.84 -17.82 18.48
N SER A 16 -14.00 -18.83 17.64
CA SER A 16 -13.00 -19.21 16.63
C SER A 16 -12.86 -18.17 15.53
N ILE A 17 -13.96 -17.52 15.13
CA ILE A 17 -13.94 -16.42 14.15
C ILE A 17 -13.27 -15.18 14.76
N LEU A 18 -13.60 -14.85 16.01
CA LEU A 18 -12.98 -13.75 16.75
C LEU A 18 -11.48 -13.98 17.00
N ALA A 19 -11.06 -15.21 17.27
CA ALA A 19 -9.65 -15.55 17.47
C ALA A 19 -8.84 -15.41 16.17
N VAL A 20 -9.39 -15.83 15.02
CA VAL A 20 -8.76 -15.62 13.71
C VAL A 20 -8.69 -14.13 13.37
N LEU A 21 -9.75 -13.37 13.63
CA LEU A 21 -9.76 -11.91 13.48
C LEU A 21 -8.70 -11.24 14.37
N PHE A 22 -8.56 -11.66 15.62
CA PHE A 22 -7.59 -11.08 16.55
C PHE A 22 -6.12 -11.35 16.15
N VAL A 23 -5.85 -12.51 15.54
CA VAL A 23 -4.52 -12.85 15.00
C VAL A 23 -4.22 -12.07 13.70
N ILE A 24 -5.23 -11.82 12.85
CA ILE A 24 -5.09 -11.00 11.64
C ILE A 24 -4.91 -9.52 11.99
N LEU A 25 -5.54 -9.05 13.07
CA LEU A 25 -5.55 -7.65 13.50
C LEU A 25 -4.37 -7.28 14.41
N HIS A 26 -3.38 -8.15 14.62
CA HIS A 26 -2.25 -7.81 15.49
C HIS A 26 -1.44 -6.65 14.87
N PRO A 27 -1.47 -5.44 15.46
CA PRO A 27 -0.74 -4.30 14.92
C PRO A 27 0.75 -4.61 15.06
N LYS A 28 1.48 -4.62 13.95
CA LYS A 28 2.87 -5.10 13.97
C LYS A 28 3.86 -4.17 14.66
N GLU A 29 3.62 -2.86 14.72
CA GLU A 29 4.44 -1.92 15.50
C GLU A 29 3.54 -0.74 15.90
N LEU A 30 3.40 -0.44 17.19
CA LEU A 30 2.73 0.77 17.67
C LEU A 30 3.82 1.82 17.91
N LEU A 31 3.91 2.79 17.01
CA LEU A 31 4.83 3.91 17.11
C LEU A 31 4.25 5.00 18.04
N ALA A 32 5.10 5.92 18.52
CA ALA A 32 4.73 6.93 19.50
C ALA A 32 3.61 7.89 19.05
N GLY A 33 3.38 8.04 17.74
CA GLY A 33 2.26 8.80 17.18
C GLY A 33 0.94 8.04 17.10
N GLY A 34 0.88 6.79 17.56
CA GLY A 34 -0.32 5.96 17.47
C GLY A 34 -0.68 5.63 16.01
N MET A 35 -1.98 5.58 15.71
CA MET A 35 -2.49 5.14 14.40
C MET A 35 -2.17 6.08 13.23
N SER A 36 -1.67 7.29 13.48
CA SER A 36 -1.27 8.24 12.42
C SER A 36 0.21 8.16 12.06
N SER A 37 1.01 7.37 12.81
CA SER A 37 2.43 7.21 12.56
C SER A 37 2.73 5.93 11.80
N PHE A 38 3.76 5.94 10.95
CA PHE A 38 4.18 4.75 10.20
C PHE A 38 5.70 4.59 10.16
N SER A 39 6.13 3.33 10.02
CA SER A 39 7.51 2.93 9.76
C SER A 39 7.48 1.86 8.68
N GLU A 40 7.82 2.23 7.45
CA GLU A 40 7.63 1.40 6.28
C GLU A 40 8.93 1.16 5.53
N SER A 41 8.99 0.01 4.86
CA SER A 41 10.09 -0.28 3.95
C SER A 41 9.80 0.36 2.59
N SER A 42 10.77 1.12 2.10
CA SER A 42 10.94 1.48 0.69
C SER A 42 11.15 0.23 -0.20
N PRO A 43 11.05 0.34 -1.53
CA PRO A 43 11.25 -0.79 -2.45
C PRO A 43 12.61 -1.50 -2.29
N TYR A 44 13.64 -0.78 -1.82
CA TYR A 44 14.98 -1.33 -1.62
C TYR A 44 15.28 -1.70 -0.16
N GLY A 45 14.26 -1.70 0.71
CA GLY A 45 14.35 -2.17 2.09
C GLY A 45 14.94 -1.16 3.07
N ASN A 46 15.10 0.10 2.66
CA ASN A 46 15.37 1.24 3.55
C ASN A 46 14.10 1.69 4.25
N ARG A 47 14.22 2.48 5.32
CA ARG A 47 13.08 2.85 6.17
C ARG A 47 12.60 4.25 5.86
N LEU A 48 11.28 4.37 5.76
CA LEU A 48 10.53 5.62 5.76
C LEU A 48 9.78 5.73 7.07
N TYR A 49 9.84 6.90 7.68
CA TYR A 49 9.25 7.14 8.98
C TYR A 49 8.41 8.42 8.98
N TYR A 50 7.26 8.35 9.64
CA TYR A 50 6.43 9.48 9.97
C TYR A 50 5.95 9.32 11.40
N ASP A 51 6.14 10.37 12.21
CA ASP A 51 5.89 10.34 13.65
C ASP A 51 4.41 10.55 14.01
N GLY A 52 3.54 10.80 13.03
CA GLY A 52 2.11 11.02 13.23
C GLY A 52 1.73 12.45 13.63
N SER A 53 2.71 13.35 13.79
CA SER A 53 2.49 14.74 14.19
C SER A 53 1.89 15.56 13.04
N PRO A 54 0.83 16.37 13.28
CA PRO A 54 0.23 17.19 12.23
C PRO A 54 1.26 18.11 11.56
N GLY A 55 1.47 17.92 10.25
CA GLY A 55 2.38 18.75 9.47
C GLY A 55 3.85 18.33 9.56
N ALA A 56 4.17 17.27 10.30
CA ALA A 56 5.52 16.71 10.27
C ALA A 56 5.82 16.07 8.90
N PRO A 57 7.07 16.17 8.45
CA PRO A 57 7.50 15.55 7.19
C PRO A 57 7.70 14.04 7.36
N VAL A 58 7.75 13.34 6.23
CA VAL A 58 8.30 11.98 6.18
C VAL A 58 9.83 12.08 6.17
N THR A 59 10.48 11.23 6.95
CA THR A 59 11.94 11.10 7.00
C THR A 59 12.39 9.75 6.46
N PHE A 60 13.65 9.67 6.04
CA PHE A 60 14.24 8.48 5.46
C PHE A 60 15.50 8.05 6.20
N ASN A 61 15.69 6.75 6.36
CA ASN A 61 16.91 6.17 6.88
C ASN A 61 17.35 4.99 6.02
N PHE A 62 18.63 4.96 5.70
CA PHE A 62 19.26 3.79 5.11
C PHE A 62 19.21 2.61 6.09
N SER A 63 18.89 1.41 5.58
CA SER A 63 18.98 0.20 6.39
C SER A 63 20.42 -0.26 6.53
N GLU A 64 20.71 -1.09 7.54
CA GLU A 64 22.03 -1.73 7.70
C GLU A 64 22.46 -2.53 6.46
N LYS A 65 21.49 -2.99 5.65
CA LYS A 65 21.73 -3.76 4.42
C LYS A 65 22.17 -2.89 3.23
N SER A 66 21.92 -1.59 3.27
CA SER A 66 22.22 -0.66 2.17
C SER A 66 23.71 -0.40 1.96
N LYS A 67 24.56 -0.72 2.96
CA LYS A 67 25.99 -0.37 2.97
C LYS A 67 26.26 1.14 2.86
N ALA A 68 25.30 1.98 3.29
CA ALA A 68 25.50 3.43 3.34
C ALA A 68 26.68 3.80 4.25
N GLY A 69 27.56 4.67 3.76
CA GLY A 69 28.61 5.28 4.59
C GLY A 69 28.03 6.28 5.59
N GLU A 70 28.81 6.63 6.61
CA GLU A 70 28.40 7.56 7.68
C GLU A 70 27.83 8.88 7.13
N THR A 71 28.50 9.49 6.14
CA THR A 71 28.04 10.74 5.52
C THR A 71 26.68 10.60 4.83
N ALA A 72 26.42 9.49 4.13
CA ALA A 72 25.14 9.26 3.48
C ALA A 72 24.02 9.03 4.51
N SER A 73 24.32 8.33 5.60
CA SER A 73 23.40 8.10 6.71
C SER A 73 23.06 9.38 7.48
N MET A 74 24.06 10.26 7.71
CA MET A 74 23.82 11.57 8.33
C MET A 74 22.92 12.43 7.46
N LYS A 75 23.19 12.53 6.15
CA LYS A 75 22.32 13.27 5.22
C LYS A 75 20.92 12.66 5.13
N ALA A 76 20.80 11.33 5.17
CA ALA A 76 19.51 10.66 5.21
C ALA A 76 18.68 11.09 6.44
N ALA A 77 19.30 11.15 7.62
CA ALA A 77 18.62 11.58 8.84
C ALA A 77 18.13 13.04 8.80
N GLU A 78 18.72 13.89 7.94
CA GLU A 78 18.28 15.27 7.70
C GLU A 78 17.13 15.38 6.69
N THR A 79 16.75 14.28 6.02
CA THR A 79 15.68 14.31 5.03
C THR A 79 14.33 14.61 5.65
N ALA A 80 13.59 15.51 5.02
CA ALA A 80 12.26 15.90 5.39
C ALA A 80 11.48 16.21 4.11
N PHE A 81 10.50 15.37 3.76
CA PHE A 81 9.69 15.57 2.56
C PHE A 81 8.19 15.39 2.81
N SER A 82 7.37 16.18 2.09
CA SER A 82 5.91 16.11 2.15
C SER A 82 5.37 15.16 1.08
N ASP A 83 5.97 15.23 -0.10
CA ASP A 83 5.55 14.48 -1.28
C ASP A 83 6.74 13.76 -1.89
N PHE A 84 6.53 12.51 -2.30
CA PHE A 84 7.59 11.69 -2.86
C PHE A 84 7.06 10.60 -3.77
N TYR A 85 7.91 10.09 -4.65
CA TYR A 85 7.63 8.89 -5.43
C TYR A 85 8.88 8.02 -5.57
N PHE A 86 8.67 6.72 -5.79
CA PHE A 86 9.76 5.79 -6.08
C PHE A 86 9.91 5.60 -7.57
N TYR A 87 11.14 5.69 -8.08
CA TYR A 87 11.40 5.40 -9.48
C TYR A 87 12.84 4.93 -9.71
N LYS A 88 13.01 3.80 -10.41
CA LYS A 88 14.31 3.23 -10.80
C LYS A 88 15.33 3.01 -9.65
N GLY A 89 14.87 2.93 -8.40
CA GLY A 89 15.72 2.85 -7.22
C GLY A 89 16.17 4.19 -6.66
N PHE A 90 15.45 5.24 -7.02
CA PHE A 90 15.51 6.54 -6.39
C PHE A 90 14.21 6.82 -5.66
N ILE A 91 14.32 7.59 -4.58
CA ILE A 91 13.21 8.34 -4.00
C ILE A 91 13.38 9.77 -4.49
N VAL A 92 12.38 10.24 -5.21
CA VAL A 92 12.31 11.61 -5.69
C VAL A 92 11.31 12.32 -4.79
N ALA A 93 11.75 13.36 -4.09
CA ALA A 93 11.01 13.94 -3.00
C ALA A 93 11.05 15.46 -3.03
N GLU A 94 9.96 16.08 -2.60
CA GLU A 94 9.81 17.53 -2.55
C GLU A 94 9.02 17.99 -1.32
N THR A 95 9.25 19.24 -0.96
CA THR A 95 8.41 20.05 -0.09
C THR A 95 8.14 21.38 -0.79
N ASP A 96 7.33 22.24 -0.17
CA ASP A 96 7.12 23.62 -0.63
C ASP A 96 8.43 24.42 -0.78
N THR A 97 9.52 24.02 -0.10
CA THR A 97 10.75 24.82 0.00
C THR A 97 12.04 24.06 -0.30
N SER A 98 11.99 22.74 -0.47
CA SER A 98 13.18 21.89 -0.64
C SER A 98 12.93 20.76 -1.63
N TYR A 99 13.98 20.36 -2.33
CA TYR A 99 13.95 19.23 -3.26
C TYR A 99 15.06 18.26 -2.91
N THR A 100 14.72 16.98 -2.85
CA THR A 100 15.63 15.92 -2.40
C THR A 100 15.56 14.73 -3.35
N ILE A 101 16.73 14.19 -3.69
CA ILE A 101 16.84 12.93 -4.42
C ILE A 101 17.69 11.97 -3.61
N ILE A 102 17.14 10.79 -3.37
CA ILE A 102 17.81 9.74 -2.61
C ILE A 102 18.05 8.57 -3.56
N ASN A 103 19.30 8.16 -3.73
CA ASN A 103 19.65 6.97 -4.48
C ASN A 103 19.71 5.78 -3.52
N GLU A 104 18.77 4.86 -3.65
CA GLU A 104 18.69 3.70 -2.76
C GLU A 104 19.64 2.57 -3.18
N LYS A 105 20.03 2.51 -4.46
CA LYS A 105 20.94 1.49 -4.98
C LYS A 105 22.39 1.80 -4.67
N ASN A 106 22.77 3.07 -4.84
CA ASN A 106 24.07 3.61 -4.49
C ASN A 106 23.84 4.67 -3.42
N PRO A 107 23.98 4.33 -2.12
CA PRO A 107 23.54 5.18 -1.03
C PRO A 107 24.05 6.62 -1.11
N GLU A 108 23.18 7.52 -1.53
CA GLU A 108 23.48 8.93 -1.73
C GLU A 108 22.22 9.76 -1.50
N VAL A 109 22.39 10.93 -0.91
CA VAL A 109 21.33 11.91 -0.69
C VAL A 109 21.80 13.24 -1.26
N LEU A 110 21.00 13.77 -2.17
CA LEU A 110 21.23 15.03 -2.86
C LEU A 110 20.13 16.02 -2.47
N PHE A 111 20.54 17.18 -1.98
CA PHE A 111 19.66 18.30 -1.71
C PHE A 111 19.85 19.36 -2.79
N PHE A 112 18.77 19.99 -3.20
CA PHE A 112 18.79 21.06 -4.20
C PHE A 112 18.11 22.30 -3.63
N ASP A 113 18.81 23.43 -3.69
CA ASP A 113 18.32 24.72 -3.18
C ASP A 113 17.31 25.39 -4.12
N ASN A 114 17.17 24.91 -5.35
CA ASN A 114 16.27 25.48 -6.33
C ASN A 114 15.66 24.43 -7.25
N LYS A 115 14.47 24.74 -7.75
CA LYS A 115 13.69 23.86 -8.61
C LYS A 115 14.38 23.58 -9.95
N ALA A 116 15.12 24.55 -10.49
CA ALA A 116 15.73 24.42 -11.81
C ALA A 116 16.87 23.38 -11.82
N SER A 117 17.73 23.36 -10.80
CA SER A 117 18.81 22.37 -10.68
C SER A 117 18.25 20.97 -10.40
N TYR A 118 17.19 20.89 -9.59
CA TYR A 118 16.45 19.66 -9.36
C TYR A 118 15.82 19.10 -10.64
N ASP A 119 15.05 19.92 -11.36
CA ASP A 119 14.42 19.54 -12.64
C ASP A 119 15.48 19.09 -13.67
N SER A 120 16.59 19.82 -13.78
CA SER A 120 17.72 19.46 -14.65
C SER A 120 18.34 18.11 -14.27
N TYR A 121 18.44 17.80 -12.98
CA TYR A 121 18.95 16.51 -12.52
C TYR A 121 17.99 15.38 -12.90
N LEU A 122 16.68 15.58 -12.70
CA LEU A 122 15.65 14.61 -13.06
C LEU A 122 15.68 14.28 -14.56
N ASP A 123 15.85 15.30 -15.41
CA ASP A 123 15.90 15.12 -16.86
C ASP A 123 17.18 14.40 -17.29
N THR A 124 18.34 14.83 -16.76
CA THR A 124 19.64 14.23 -17.07
C THR A 124 19.70 12.75 -16.70
N HIS A 125 19.08 12.37 -15.58
CA HIS A 125 19.08 11.00 -15.08
C HIS A 125 17.83 10.21 -15.49
N ASN A 126 16.94 10.78 -16.31
CA ASN A 126 15.69 10.16 -16.75
C ASN A 126 14.84 9.63 -15.57
N LEU A 127 14.67 10.46 -14.55
CA LEU A 127 13.95 10.16 -13.30
C LEU A 127 12.47 10.59 -13.33
N ARG A 128 11.98 11.11 -14.46
CA ARG A 128 10.56 11.34 -14.69
C ARG A 128 9.90 10.07 -15.24
N PRO A 129 8.93 9.46 -14.54
CA PRO A 129 8.16 8.34 -15.06
C PRO A 129 7.43 8.70 -16.36
N ALA A 130 7.40 7.78 -17.32
CA ALA A 130 6.85 8.06 -18.65
C ALA A 130 5.34 7.80 -18.73
N VAL A 131 4.84 6.84 -17.94
CA VAL A 131 3.46 6.37 -18.01
C VAL A 131 2.66 6.94 -16.85
N TRP A 132 3.17 6.78 -15.63
CA TRP A 132 2.45 7.18 -14.44
C TRP A 132 3.38 7.43 -13.27
N THR A 133 3.23 8.61 -12.67
CA THR A 133 3.88 8.97 -11.41
C THR A 133 2.90 8.76 -10.26
N ARG A 134 3.27 7.88 -9.33
CA ARG A 134 2.50 7.65 -8.10
C ARG A 134 3.14 8.44 -6.97
N TRP A 135 2.55 9.61 -6.72
CA TRP A 135 2.92 10.45 -5.59
C TRP A 135 2.37 9.89 -4.30
N TYR A 136 3.20 9.95 -3.27
CA TYR A 136 2.92 9.59 -1.90
C TYR A 136 3.19 10.78 -1.01
N ASN A 137 2.60 10.75 0.17
CA ASN A 137 2.81 11.76 1.19
C ASN A 137 2.87 11.09 2.57
N LYS A 138 2.68 11.87 3.63
CA LYS A 138 2.59 11.38 5.02
C LYS A 138 1.52 10.31 5.28
N ASN A 139 0.61 10.04 4.34
CA ASN A 139 -0.35 8.94 4.40
C ASN A 139 0.13 7.74 3.56
N TYR A 140 1.44 7.54 3.42
CA TYR A 140 2.03 6.48 2.60
C TYR A 140 1.57 5.07 3.01
N ASP A 141 1.42 4.84 4.30
CA ASP A 141 0.90 3.60 4.87
C ASP A 141 -0.57 3.36 4.47
N GLU A 142 -1.41 4.41 4.50
CA GLU A 142 -2.79 4.38 4.02
C GLU A 142 -2.85 4.19 2.50
N ALA A 143 -1.97 4.86 1.76
CA ALA A 143 -1.88 4.79 0.30
C ALA A 143 -1.42 3.41 -0.20
N ASN A 144 -0.79 2.61 0.67
CA ASN A 144 -0.49 1.19 0.44
C ASN A 144 -1.56 0.26 1.01
N PHE A 145 -2.73 0.80 1.35
CA PHE A 145 -3.90 0.05 1.79
C PHE A 145 -3.62 -0.87 2.99
N LYS A 146 -2.65 -0.58 3.86
CA LYS A 146 -2.45 -1.36 5.09
C LYS A 146 -3.61 -1.21 6.07
N SER A 147 -4.30 -0.08 5.99
CA SER A 147 -5.62 0.12 6.56
C SER A 147 -6.70 -0.79 5.96
N ILE A 148 -6.39 -1.79 5.11
CA ILE A 148 -7.28 -2.95 4.86
C ILE A 148 -7.80 -3.52 6.19
N GLY A 149 -7.05 -3.51 7.29
CA GLY A 149 -7.58 -3.91 8.61
C GLY A 149 -8.70 -2.99 9.13
N PHE A 150 -8.56 -1.67 8.94
CA PHE A 150 -9.53 -0.65 9.37
C PHE A 150 -10.72 -0.53 8.38
N ALA A 151 -10.44 -0.57 7.08
CA ALA A 151 -11.40 -0.72 6.00
C ALA A 151 -12.14 -2.06 6.04
N ALA A 152 -11.53 -3.14 6.55
CA ALA A 152 -12.20 -4.41 6.82
C ALA A 152 -13.13 -4.36 8.03
N ILE A 153 -13.35 -3.20 8.67
CA ILE A 153 -14.44 -2.97 9.63
C ILE A 153 -15.52 -2.08 8.99
N PHE A 154 -15.14 -0.97 8.34
CA PHE A 154 -16.08 0.00 7.76
C PHE A 154 -16.56 -0.33 6.34
N TYR A 155 -15.68 -0.85 5.49
CA TYR A 155 -16.00 -1.38 4.15
C TYR A 155 -16.23 -2.89 4.16
N PHE A 156 -16.08 -3.56 5.31
CA PHE A 156 -16.33 -5.00 5.47
C PHE A 156 -17.63 -5.47 4.82
N PRO A 157 -18.78 -4.80 5.04
CA PRO A 157 -20.03 -5.30 4.50
C PRO A 157 -20.02 -5.25 2.98
N ILE A 158 -19.41 -4.21 2.38
CA ILE A 158 -19.34 -4.03 0.94
C ILE A 158 -18.38 -5.05 0.33
N SER A 159 -17.15 -5.15 0.85
CA SER A 159 -16.15 -6.10 0.35
C SER A 159 -16.62 -7.55 0.49
N LEU A 160 -17.21 -7.91 1.63
CA LEU A 160 -17.77 -9.24 1.86
C LEU A 160 -18.96 -9.51 0.91
N PHE A 161 -19.83 -8.53 0.72
CA PHE A 161 -20.96 -8.63 -0.22
C PHE A 161 -20.48 -8.85 -1.65
N LEU A 162 -19.46 -8.12 -2.10
CA LEU A 162 -18.84 -8.31 -3.43
C LEU A 162 -18.23 -9.71 -3.55
N ILE A 163 -17.52 -10.20 -2.54
CA ILE A 163 -16.97 -11.56 -2.53
C ILE A 163 -18.09 -12.61 -2.61
N ILE A 164 -19.18 -12.44 -1.84
CA ILE A 164 -20.35 -13.34 -1.88
C ILE A 164 -20.99 -13.34 -3.28
N ILE A 165 -21.15 -12.17 -3.90
CA ILE A 165 -21.66 -12.05 -5.27
C ILE A 165 -20.72 -12.75 -6.26
N ALA A 166 -19.40 -12.62 -6.11
CA ALA A 166 -18.42 -13.29 -6.95
C ALA A 166 -18.51 -14.81 -6.82
N ILE A 167 -18.53 -15.33 -5.60
CA ILE A 167 -18.68 -16.78 -5.34
C ILE A 167 -20.01 -17.28 -5.91
N TYR A 168 -21.12 -16.58 -5.62
CA TYR A 168 -22.43 -16.92 -6.16
C TYR A 168 -22.44 -16.91 -7.69
N SER A 169 -21.86 -15.89 -8.32
CA SER A 169 -21.77 -15.77 -9.77
C SER A 169 -20.96 -16.91 -10.38
N ALA A 170 -19.82 -17.27 -9.78
CA ALA A 170 -18.96 -18.36 -10.23
C ALA A 170 -19.66 -19.73 -10.17
N ILE A 171 -20.38 -20.02 -9.08
CA ILE A 171 -21.10 -21.30 -8.92
C ILE A 171 -22.34 -21.34 -9.84
N SER A 172 -23.11 -20.26 -9.90
CA SER A 172 -24.39 -20.24 -10.58
C SER A 172 -24.30 -20.07 -12.10
N ILE A 173 -23.15 -19.67 -12.65
CA ILE A 173 -22.97 -19.42 -14.09
C ILE A 173 -23.29 -20.64 -14.95
N ARG A 174 -22.97 -21.85 -14.46
CA ARG A 174 -23.24 -23.13 -15.15
C ARG A 174 -24.73 -23.46 -15.20
N LYS A 175 -25.49 -23.02 -14.19
CA LYS A 175 -26.93 -23.26 -14.04
C LYS A 175 -27.80 -22.16 -14.67
N THR A 176 -27.20 -21.05 -15.09
CA THR A 176 -27.92 -19.89 -15.63
C THR A 176 -28.33 -20.14 -17.08
N LYS A 177 -29.64 -20.24 -17.33
CA LYS A 177 -30.22 -20.45 -18.68
C LYS A 177 -30.30 -19.17 -19.52
N ASN A 178 -30.57 -18.03 -18.89
CA ASN A 178 -30.67 -16.75 -19.58
C ASN A 178 -29.27 -16.30 -20.07
N PRO A 179 -29.05 -16.12 -21.39
CA PRO A 179 -27.74 -15.80 -21.95
C PRO A 179 -27.21 -14.44 -21.49
N LEU A 180 -28.08 -13.43 -21.35
CA LEU A 180 -27.68 -12.09 -20.91
C LEU A 180 -27.15 -12.11 -19.47
N VAL A 181 -27.89 -12.74 -18.56
CA VAL A 181 -27.48 -12.86 -17.15
C VAL A 181 -26.16 -13.64 -17.03
N LYS A 182 -25.96 -14.65 -17.89
CA LYS A 182 -24.72 -15.42 -17.93
C LYS A 182 -23.53 -14.56 -18.38
N VAL A 183 -23.72 -13.69 -19.37
CA VAL A 183 -22.69 -12.74 -19.83
C VAL A 183 -22.35 -11.73 -18.74
N LEU A 184 -23.35 -11.14 -18.08
CA LEU A 184 -23.11 -10.20 -16.98
C LEU A 184 -22.30 -10.82 -15.84
N LYS A 185 -22.60 -12.06 -15.44
CA LYS A 185 -21.82 -12.79 -14.44
C LYS A 185 -20.37 -13.00 -14.87
N LYS A 186 -20.12 -13.29 -16.14
CA LYS A 186 -18.75 -13.42 -16.67
C LYS A 186 -18.00 -12.10 -16.60
N ILE A 187 -18.61 -11.02 -17.08
CA ILE A 187 -18.01 -9.68 -17.06
C ILE A 187 -17.67 -9.31 -15.62
N TYR A 188 -18.64 -9.43 -14.71
CA TYR A 188 -18.42 -9.15 -13.30
C TYR A 188 -17.23 -9.93 -12.71
N LEU A 189 -17.14 -11.25 -12.96
CA LEU A 189 -16.03 -12.06 -12.46
C LEU A 189 -14.68 -11.65 -13.05
N ILE A 190 -14.62 -11.39 -14.36
CA ILE A 190 -13.38 -10.94 -15.04
C ILE A 190 -12.97 -9.58 -14.48
N THR A 191 -13.89 -8.63 -14.38
CA THR A 191 -13.64 -7.30 -13.82
C THR A 191 -13.20 -7.38 -12.36
N PHE A 192 -13.85 -8.21 -11.55
CA PHE A 192 -13.48 -8.40 -10.14
C PHE A 192 -12.03 -8.91 -10.02
N ILE A 193 -11.68 -9.98 -10.75
CA ILE A 193 -10.31 -10.52 -10.75
C ILE A 193 -9.30 -9.49 -11.27
N ALA A 194 -9.62 -8.79 -12.36
CA ALA A 194 -8.73 -7.79 -12.94
C ALA A 194 -8.47 -6.64 -11.98
N ILE A 195 -9.52 -6.06 -11.36
CA ILE A 195 -9.38 -4.97 -10.39
C ILE A 195 -8.61 -5.44 -9.16
N SER A 196 -8.92 -6.62 -8.60
CA SER A 196 -8.17 -7.17 -7.47
C SER A 196 -6.70 -7.39 -7.82
N GLY A 197 -6.40 -7.88 -9.03
CA GLY A 197 -5.03 -8.05 -9.52
C GLY A 197 -4.29 -6.72 -9.64
N VAL A 198 -4.93 -5.68 -10.20
CA VAL A 198 -4.33 -4.34 -10.28
C VAL A 198 -4.07 -3.79 -8.88
N ILE A 199 -5.03 -3.85 -7.95
CA ILE A 199 -4.84 -3.39 -6.56
C ILE A 199 -3.67 -4.12 -5.90
N PHE A 200 -3.60 -5.45 -6.05
CA PHE A 200 -2.50 -6.25 -5.52
C PHE A 200 -1.15 -5.83 -6.11
N LEU A 201 -1.07 -5.62 -7.43
CA LEU A 201 0.16 -5.15 -8.07
C LEU A 201 0.56 -3.77 -7.55
N LEU A 202 -0.39 -2.86 -7.35
CA LEU A 202 -0.11 -1.54 -6.77
C LEU A 202 0.36 -1.63 -5.31
N GLN A 203 -0.11 -2.60 -4.54
CA GLN A 203 0.37 -2.81 -3.18
C GLN A 203 1.77 -3.45 -3.14
N ALA A 204 2.01 -4.43 -4.02
CA ALA A 204 3.28 -5.14 -4.09
C ALA A 204 4.40 -4.27 -4.67
N PHE A 205 4.07 -3.36 -5.59
CA PHE A 205 5.01 -2.51 -6.30
C PHE A 205 4.64 -1.04 -6.12
N PRO A 206 5.19 -0.36 -5.11
CA PRO A 206 4.95 1.07 -4.91
C PRO A 206 5.70 1.97 -5.91
N GLN A 207 6.37 1.39 -6.92
CA GLN A 207 7.14 2.14 -7.89
C GLN A 207 6.25 2.81 -8.94
N SER A 208 6.68 3.97 -9.40
CA SER A 208 6.14 4.64 -10.60
C SER A 208 6.62 3.95 -11.88
N PHE A 209 5.91 4.18 -13.00
CA PHE A 209 6.16 3.52 -14.29
C PHE A 209 6.51 4.53 -15.40
#